data_AF-A0A2V9MYH2-F1
#
_entry.id   AF-A0A2V9MYH2-F1
#
_cell.length_a   1.000
_cell.length_b   1.000
_cell.length_c   1.000
_cell.angle_alpha   90.00
_cell.angle_beta   90.00
_cell.angle_gamma   90.00
#
_symmetry.space_group_name_H-M   'P 1'
#
loop_
_entity.id
_entity.type
_entity.pdbx_description
1 polymer ?
#
loop_
_entity_poly.entity_id
_entity_poly.type
_entity_poly.pdbx_seq_one_letter_code
_entity_poly.pdbx_strand_id
1 'polypeptide(L)'
;MIIGAAEVMPDADFSFSPENLKIQTGDYKGVRTFALQLRHVAASNYAIWSRLTGDKFPKDFMGGNGPENLKSKAEIIQFVKDSFALGHKAAASLTPENMLQVPNGSKSCRLYLATFGVAHAYDHYGQMVEYLRMNGIVPPASRVKSD
;
A
#
# COMPACT_ATOMS: atom_id res chain seq x y z
N MET A 1 4.29 -0.46 9.27
CA MET A 1 4.84 0.85 8.86
C MET A 1 3.83 1.67 8.06
N ILE A 2 3.30 1.17 6.94
CA ILE A 2 2.23 1.84 6.16
C ILE A 2 1.06 2.30 7.04
N ILE A 3 0.48 1.42 7.87
CA ILE A 3 -0.64 1.77 8.76
C ILE A 3 -0.28 2.90 9.72
N GLY A 4 0.87 2.82 10.39
CA GLY A 4 1.33 3.88 11.28
C GLY A 4 1.52 5.21 10.56
N ALA A 5 2.06 5.21 9.34
CA ALA A 5 2.16 6.42 8.52
C ALA A 5 0.76 6.97 8.17
N ALA A 6 -0.19 6.11 7.83
CA ALA A 6 -1.57 6.50 7.52
C ALA A 6 -2.28 7.15 8.71
N GLU A 7 -2.09 6.59 9.90
CA GLU A 7 -2.78 7.04 11.12
C GLU A 7 -2.34 8.44 11.55
N VAL A 8 -1.07 8.79 11.35
CA VAL A 8 -0.53 10.11 11.76
C VAL A 8 -0.74 11.25 10.79
N MET A 9 -1.10 10.98 9.52
CA MET A 9 -1.47 12.05 8.59
C MET A 9 -2.85 12.61 8.99
N PRO A 10 -3.03 13.93 9.17
CA PRO A 10 -4.34 14.52 9.46
C PRO A 10 -5.35 14.28 8.34
N ASP A 11 -6.63 14.14 8.67
CA ASP A 11 -7.71 13.93 7.68
C ASP A 11 -7.74 15.00 6.60
N ALA A 12 -7.47 16.27 6.97
CA ALA A 12 -7.40 17.39 6.02
C ALA A 12 -6.29 17.23 4.98
N ASP A 13 -5.24 16.47 5.30
CA ASP A 13 -4.04 16.31 4.47
C ASP A 13 -4.03 14.95 3.74
N PHE A 14 -5.08 14.13 3.86
CA PHE A 14 -5.17 12.87 3.11
C PHE A 14 -5.20 13.08 1.59
N SER A 15 -5.69 14.23 1.13
CA SER A 15 -5.64 14.62 -0.28
C SER A 15 -4.31 15.24 -0.71
N PHE A 16 -3.32 15.38 0.19
CA PHE A 16 -2.02 15.96 -0.14
C PHE A 16 -1.30 15.16 -1.24
N SER A 17 -0.73 15.88 -2.19
CA SER A 17 0.29 15.45 -3.14
C SER A 17 1.40 16.51 -3.17
N PRO A 18 2.66 16.15 -3.47
CA PRO A 18 3.72 17.14 -3.69
C PRO A 18 3.36 18.24 -4.70
N GLU A 19 2.42 17.98 -5.62
CA GLU A 19 1.85 18.98 -6.52
C GLU A 19 1.30 20.21 -5.77
N ASN A 20 0.74 20.02 -4.57
CA ASN A 20 0.22 21.11 -3.74
C ASN A 20 1.28 22.13 -3.30
N LEU A 21 2.55 21.73 -3.25
CA LEU A 21 3.66 22.60 -2.81
C LEU A 21 4.09 23.62 -3.87
N LYS A 22 3.69 23.43 -5.14
CA LYS A 22 4.02 24.34 -6.26
C LYS A 22 5.51 24.70 -6.33
N ILE A 23 6.38 23.72 -6.12
CA ILE A 23 7.84 23.88 -6.22
C ILE A 23 8.17 24.30 -7.66
N GLN A 24 8.81 25.46 -7.85
CA GLN A 24 8.99 26.07 -9.18
C GLN A 24 9.73 25.17 -10.18
N THR A 25 10.70 24.39 -9.71
CA THR A 25 11.47 23.44 -10.54
C THR A 25 10.92 22.02 -10.48
N GLY A 26 9.79 21.79 -9.81
CA GLY A 26 9.19 20.47 -9.62
C GLY A 26 8.23 20.11 -10.75
N ASP A 27 8.27 18.85 -11.19
CA ASP A 27 7.27 18.26 -12.08
C ASP A 27 6.49 17.17 -11.33
N TYR A 28 5.59 17.61 -10.46
CA TYR A 28 4.77 16.72 -9.63
C TYR A 28 3.35 16.53 -10.17
N LYS A 29 3.08 17.02 -11.38
CA LYS A 29 1.75 16.95 -11.98
C LYS A 29 1.27 15.49 -12.09
N GLY A 30 0.13 15.18 -11.49
CA GLY A 30 -0.46 13.85 -11.53
C GLY A 30 0.19 12.83 -10.59
N VAL A 31 1.12 13.24 -9.74
CA VAL A 31 1.64 12.40 -8.65
C VAL A 31 0.49 12.09 -7.68
N ARG A 32 0.38 10.80 -7.30
CA ARG A 32 -0.70 10.31 -6.43
C ARG A 32 -0.78 11.11 -5.13
N THR A 33 -2.00 11.36 -4.66
CA THR A 33 -2.23 11.88 -3.31
C THR A 33 -1.90 10.82 -2.25
N PHE A 34 -1.73 11.22 -0.99
CA PHE A 34 -1.49 10.32 0.14
C PHE A 34 -2.59 9.24 0.26
N ALA A 35 -3.85 9.64 0.16
CA ALA A 35 -5.01 8.74 0.12
C ALA A 35 -4.95 7.76 -1.07
N LEU A 36 -4.54 8.25 -2.25
CA LEU A 36 -4.46 7.41 -3.44
C LEU A 36 -3.29 6.42 -3.37
N GLN A 37 -2.18 6.78 -2.73
CA GLN A 37 -1.08 5.84 -2.43
C GLN A 37 -1.57 4.69 -1.55
N LEU A 38 -2.30 4.98 -0.47
CA LEU A 38 -2.87 3.97 0.42
C LEU A 38 -3.84 3.04 -0.32
N ARG A 39 -4.77 3.60 -1.09
CA ARG A 39 -5.70 2.81 -1.89
C ARG A 39 -5.00 1.96 -2.95
N HIS A 40 -3.93 2.49 -3.57
CA HIS A 40 -3.11 1.77 -4.52
C HIS A 40 -2.40 0.57 -3.87
N VAL A 41 -1.75 0.78 -2.72
CA VAL A 41 -1.12 -0.30 -1.95
C VAL A 41 -2.14 -1.39 -1.63
N ALA A 42 -3.31 -1.02 -1.14
CA ALA A 42 -4.36 -1.98 -0.80
C ALA A 42 -4.86 -2.78 -2.02
N ALA A 43 -5.18 -2.10 -3.13
CA ALA A 43 -5.63 -2.78 -4.35
C ALA A 43 -4.55 -3.70 -4.95
N SER A 44 -3.29 -3.26 -4.96
CA SER A 44 -2.15 -4.06 -5.40
C SER A 44 -1.92 -5.28 -4.50
N ASN A 45 -2.07 -5.13 -3.18
CA ASN A 45 -2.06 -6.24 -2.23
C ASN A 45 -3.13 -7.28 -2.62
N TYR A 46 -4.38 -6.88 -2.86
CA TYR A 46 -5.39 -7.84 -3.34
C TYR A 46 -4.98 -8.52 -4.65
N ALA A 47 -4.40 -7.79 -5.60
CA ALA A 47 -4.00 -8.35 -6.90
C ALA A 47 -2.86 -9.38 -6.78
N ILE A 48 -1.93 -9.17 -5.84
CA ILE A 48 -0.76 -10.02 -5.60
C ILE A 48 -1.15 -11.21 -4.72
N TRP A 49 -1.69 -10.95 -3.52
CA TRP A 49 -1.91 -11.96 -2.49
C TRP A 49 -3.04 -12.92 -2.82
N SER A 50 -4.09 -12.48 -3.54
CA SER A 50 -5.17 -13.36 -3.98
C SER A 50 -4.68 -14.49 -4.90
N ARG A 51 -3.57 -14.29 -5.62
CA ARG A 51 -2.96 -15.34 -6.45
C ARG A 51 -2.38 -16.47 -5.61
N LEU A 52 -1.92 -16.17 -4.39
CA LEU A 52 -1.39 -17.19 -3.47
C LEU A 52 -2.52 -17.95 -2.80
N THR A 53 -3.58 -17.26 -2.38
CA THR A 53 -4.70 -17.91 -1.68
C THR A 53 -5.70 -18.56 -2.63
N GLY A 54 -5.72 -18.18 -3.91
CA GLY A 54 -6.75 -18.56 -4.87
C GLY A 54 -8.07 -17.80 -4.70
N ASP A 55 -8.10 -16.79 -3.82
CA ASP A 55 -9.28 -15.94 -3.62
C ASP A 55 -9.61 -15.17 -4.92
N LYS A 56 -10.88 -14.87 -5.16
CA LYS A 56 -11.29 -14.09 -6.34
C LYS A 56 -10.87 -12.62 -6.17
N PHE A 57 -10.28 -12.04 -7.21
CA PHE A 57 -9.97 -10.61 -7.24
C PHE A 57 -11.26 -9.78 -7.48
N PRO A 58 -11.60 -8.82 -6.59
CA PRO A 58 -12.77 -7.97 -6.77
C PRO A 58 -12.64 -7.03 -7.99
N LYS A 59 -13.70 -6.92 -8.80
CA LYS A 59 -13.69 -6.16 -10.07
C LYS A 59 -13.50 -4.67 -9.87
N ASP A 60 -14.03 -4.13 -8.77
CA ASP A 60 -13.92 -2.74 -8.34
C ASP A 60 -12.50 -2.35 -7.92
N PHE A 61 -11.58 -3.31 -7.76
CA PHE A 61 -10.17 -3.04 -7.46
C PHE A 61 -9.31 -3.00 -8.72
N MET A 62 -9.89 -3.31 -9.89
CA MET A 62 -9.23 -3.24 -11.19
C MET A 62 -8.72 -1.82 -11.47
N GLY A 63 -7.60 -1.72 -12.19
CA GLY A 63 -6.91 -0.44 -12.45
C GLY A 63 -5.96 -0.01 -11.33
N GLY A 64 -5.93 -0.73 -10.21
CA GLY A 64 -4.86 -0.63 -9.21
C GLY A 64 -4.99 0.55 -8.25
N ASN A 65 -6.10 1.28 -8.23
CA ASN A 65 -6.33 2.38 -7.28
C ASN A 65 -7.47 2.09 -6.28
N GLY A 66 -7.99 0.87 -6.28
CA GLY A 66 -9.10 0.44 -5.43
C GLY A 66 -10.41 1.19 -5.73
N PRO A 67 -11.48 0.89 -4.97
CA PRO A 67 -12.80 1.45 -5.21
C PRO A 67 -12.84 2.98 -5.10
N GLU A 68 -13.45 3.64 -6.08
CA GLU A 68 -13.55 5.11 -6.12
C GLU A 68 -14.44 5.70 -5.04
N ASN A 69 -15.34 4.90 -4.47
CA ASN A 69 -16.27 5.29 -3.41
C ASN A 69 -15.64 5.32 -2.01
N LEU A 70 -14.39 4.85 -1.82
CA LEU A 70 -13.68 5.04 -0.55
C LEU A 70 -13.22 6.51 -0.44
N LYS A 71 -13.83 7.27 0.46
CA LYS A 71 -13.59 8.72 0.59
C LYS A 71 -12.97 9.11 1.92
N SER A 72 -13.36 8.47 3.02
CA SER A 72 -12.88 8.85 4.35
C SER A 72 -11.53 8.19 4.68
N LYS A 73 -10.75 8.84 5.55
CA LYS A 73 -9.54 8.27 6.13
C LYS A 73 -9.80 6.90 6.76
N ALA A 74 -10.87 6.79 7.54
CA ALA A 74 -11.22 5.56 8.25
C ALA A 74 -11.47 4.39 7.28
N GLU A 75 -12.27 4.61 6.23
CA GLU A 75 -12.53 3.61 5.19
C GLU A 75 -11.26 3.18 4.46
N ILE A 76 -10.40 4.14 4.10
CA ILE A 76 -9.15 3.87 3.41
C ILE A 76 -8.18 3.09 4.30
N ILE A 77 -8.03 3.47 5.57
CA ILE A 77 -7.18 2.74 6.53
C ILE A 77 -7.71 1.31 6.73
N GLN A 78 -9.03 1.13 6.83
CA GLN A 78 -9.62 -0.20 6.95
C GLN A 78 -9.34 -1.05 5.71
N PHE A 79 -9.51 -0.49 4.51
CA PHE A 79 -9.18 -1.18 3.26
C PHE A 79 -7.72 -1.63 3.20
N VAL A 80 -6.79 -0.80 3.70
CA VAL A 80 -5.37 -1.17 3.81
C VAL A 80 -5.17 -2.28 4.83
N LYS A 81 -5.79 -2.20 6.01
CA LYS A 81 -5.71 -3.25 7.06
C LYS A 81 -6.20 -4.60 6.52
N ASP A 82 -7.33 -4.62 5.83
CA ASP A 82 -7.90 -5.84 5.24
C ASP A 82 -6.98 -6.43 4.17
N SER A 83 -6.36 -5.58 3.34
CA SER A 83 -5.40 -6.02 2.33
C SER A 83 -4.14 -6.68 2.94
N PHE A 84 -3.65 -6.19 4.08
CA PHE A 84 -2.52 -6.78 4.80
C PHE A 84 -2.92 -8.06 5.54
N ALA A 85 -4.16 -8.15 6.05
CA ALA A 85 -4.67 -9.38 6.63
C ALA A 85 -4.71 -10.53 5.59
N LEU A 86 -5.12 -10.22 4.35
CA LEU A 86 -5.00 -11.15 3.22
C LEU A 86 -3.54 -11.53 2.95
N GLY A 87 -2.63 -10.55 2.94
CA GLY A 87 -1.19 -10.79 2.78
C GLY A 87 -0.61 -11.72 3.85
N HIS A 88 -0.97 -11.54 5.12
CA HIS A 88 -0.55 -12.42 6.21
C HIS A 88 -1.08 -13.85 6.02
N LYS A 89 -2.36 -14.02 5.68
CA LYS A 89 -2.95 -15.33 5.35
C LYS A 89 -2.22 -15.99 4.18
N ALA A 90 -1.93 -15.24 3.12
CA ALA A 90 -1.23 -15.71 1.94
C ALA A 90 0.20 -16.17 2.26
N ALA A 91 0.96 -15.34 2.98
CA ALA A 91 2.32 -15.67 3.40
C ALA A 91 2.36 -16.92 4.29
N ALA A 92 1.40 -17.06 5.22
CA ALA A 92 1.29 -18.22 6.11
C ALA A 92 0.99 -19.54 5.38
N SER A 93 0.49 -19.49 4.14
CA SER A 93 0.24 -20.68 3.31
C SER A 93 1.47 -21.21 2.58
N LEU A 94 2.59 -20.48 2.61
CA LEU A 94 3.81 -20.89 1.93
C LEU A 94 4.51 -22.02 2.68
N THR A 95 4.93 -23.04 1.93
CA THR A 95 5.72 -24.15 2.44
C THR A 95 6.90 -24.42 1.49
N PRO A 96 7.96 -25.11 1.94
CA PRO A 96 9.07 -25.48 1.07
C PRO A 96 8.63 -26.22 -0.21
N GLU A 97 7.57 -27.02 -0.12
CA GLU A 97 7.05 -27.85 -1.22
C GLU A 97 6.28 -27.02 -2.26
N ASN A 98 5.65 -25.91 -1.84
CA ASN A 98 4.80 -25.11 -2.72
C ASN A 98 5.45 -23.81 -3.19
N MET A 99 6.41 -23.25 -2.46
CA MET A 99 6.84 -21.87 -2.64
C MET A 99 7.43 -21.58 -4.03
N LEU A 100 7.99 -22.59 -4.70
CA LEU A 100 8.54 -22.48 -6.06
C LEU A 100 7.52 -22.78 -7.17
N GLN A 101 6.32 -23.24 -6.83
CA GLN A 101 5.27 -23.51 -7.80
C GLN A 101 4.63 -22.21 -8.29
N VAL A 102 4.15 -22.22 -9.54
CA VAL A 102 3.39 -21.11 -10.13
C VAL A 102 1.91 -21.31 -9.80
N PRO A 103 1.25 -20.41 -9.05
CA PRO A 103 -0.17 -20.52 -8.80
C PRO A 103 -0.98 -20.24 -10.06
N ASN A 104 -2.21 -20.76 -10.11
CA ASN A 104 -3.08 -20.60 -11.27
C ASN A 104 -3.28 -19.11 -11.65
N GLY A 105 -3.16 -18.81 -12.93
CA GLY A 105 -3.30 -17.44 -13.46
C GLY A 105 -2.15 -16.49 -13.12
N SER A 106 -1.03 -16.98 -12.59
CA SER A 106 0.21 -16.23 -12.39
C SER A 106 1.26 -16.54 -13.46
N LYS A 107 2.21 -15.62 -13.66
CA LYS A 107 3.44 -15.84 -14.45
C LYS A 107 4.68 -16.06 -13.59
N SER A 108 4.53 -15.97 -12.27
CA SER A 108 5.63 -16.03 -11.29
C SER A 108 5.33 -17.03 -10.19
N CYS A 109 6.37 -17.62 -9.59
CA CYS A 109 6.22 -18.53 -8.45
C CYS A 109 5.68 -17.82 -7.21
N ARG A 110 5.13 -18.60 -6.27
CA ARG A 110 4.54 -18.08 -5.02
C ARG A 110 5.55 -17.26 -4.20
N LEU A 111 6.80 -17.71 -4.11
CA LEU A 111 7.87 -17.01 -3.39
C LEU A 111 8.16 -15.63 -3.98
N TYR A 112 8.23 -15.53 -5.31
CA TYR A 112 8.41 -14.23 -5.97
C TYR A 112 7.26 -13.29 -5.66
N LEU A 113 6.01 -13.76 -5.80
CA LEU A 113 4.84 -12.92 -5.50
C LEU A 113 4.82 -12.44 -4.04
N ALA A 114 5.19 -13.31 -3.10
CA ALA A 114 5.23 -12.95 -1.69
C ALA A 114 6.30 -11.90 -1.37
N THR A 115 7.52 -12.10 -1.89
CA THR A 115 8.61 -11.13 -1.71
C THR A 115 8.31 -9.82 -2.44
N PHE A 116 7.69 -9.88 -3.62
CA PHE A 116 7.29 -8.70 -4.38
C PHE A 116 6.21 -7.88 -3.66
N GLY A 117 5.20 -8.52 -3.05
CA GLY A 117 4.20 -7.80 -2.25
C GLY A 117 4.80 -7.03 -1.08
N VAL A 118 5.85 -7.57 -0.45
CA VAL A 118 6.61 -6.88 0.60
C VAL A 118 7.43 -5.72 0.02
N ALA A 119 8.17 -5.95 -1.06
CA ALA A 119 8.99 -4.92 -1.72
C ALA A 119 8.13 -3.75 -2.22
N HIS A 120 6.99 -4.04 -2.85
CA HIS A 120 6.02 -3.04 -3.31
C HIS A 120 5.53 -2.15 -2.14
N ALA A 121 5.23 -2.75 -0.99
CA ALA A 121 4.84 -1.98 0.19
C ALA A 121 5.98 -1.08 0.71
N TYR A 122 7.25 -1.49 0.61
CA TYR A 122 8.40 -0.66 0.97
C TYR A 122 8.58 0.53 0.02
N ASP A 123 8.45 0.31 -1.30
CA ASP A 123 8.55 1.38 -2.30
C ASP A 123 7.53 2.50 -2.03
N HIS A 124 6.28 2.14 -1.75
CA HIS A 124 5.25 3.12 -1.41
C HIS A 124 5.43 3.73 -0.02
N TYR A 125 5.92 2.96 0.96
CA TYR A 125 6.18 3.51 2.28
C TYR A 125 7.24 4.62 2.23
N GLY A 126 8.30 4.47 1.43
CA GLY A 126 9.30 5.52 1.23
C GLY A 126 8.68 6.82 0.67
N GLN A 127 7.79 6.71 -0.31
CA GLN A 127 7.07 7.87 -0.85
C GLN A 127 6.16 8.53 0.21
N MET A 128 5.46 7.72 1.01
CA MET A 128 4.59 8.23 2.07
C MET A 128 5.37 8.92 3.20
N VAL A 129 6.59 8.46 3.49
CA VAL A 129 7.50 9.12 4.45
C VAL A 129 7.80 10.54 4.01
N GLU A 130 8.13 10.75 2.73
CA GLU A 130 8.37 12.09 2.19
C GLU A 130 7.12 12.97 2.30
N TYR A 131 5.92 12.42 2.08
CA TYR A 131 4.69 13.20 2.17
C TYR A 131 4.42 13.64 3.61
N LEU A 132 4.67 12.77 4.60
CA LEU A 132 4.59 13.15 6.01
C LEU A 132 5.58 14.28 6.33
N ARG A 133 6.83 14.19 5.86
CA ARG A 133 7.85 15.23 6.10
C ARG A 133 7.49 16.56 5.45
N MET A 134 6.95 16.53 4.24
CA MET A 134 6.42 17.72 3.55
C MET A 134 5.26 18.38 4.30
N ASN A 135 4.53 17.61 5.12
CA ASN A 135 3.47 18.11 6.01
C ASN A 135 3.96 18.36 7.45
N GLY A 136 5.29 18.41 7.67
CA GLY A 136 5.88 18.69 8.98
C GLY A 136 5.74 17.55 10.01
N ILE A 137 5.34 16.35 9.58
CA ILE A 137 5.09 15.21 10.47
C ILE A 137 6.32 14.30 10.47
N VAL A 138 6.84 14.00 11.67
CA VAL A 138 7.87 12.97 11.84
C VAL A 138 7.23 11.58 11.70
N PRO A 139 7.62 10.77 10.68
CA PRO A 139 7.11 9.42 10.50
C PRO A 139 7.32 8.57 11.76
N PRO A 140 6.35 7.74 12.17
CA PRO A 140 6.42 7.02 13.44
C PRO A 140 7.68 6.16 13.60
N ALA A 141 8.11 5.48 12.53
CA ALA A 141 9.29 4.61 12.56
C ALA A 141 10.62 5.37 12.70
N SER A 142 10.63 6.69 12.46
CA SER A 142 11.81 7.54 12.58
C SER A 142 11.87 8.32 13.90
N ARG A 143 10.88 8.15 14.78
CA ARG A 143 10.87 8.81 16.09
C ARG A 143 11.91 8.14 16.98
N VAL A 144 12.69 8.96 17.69
CA VAL A 144 13.55 8.46 18.76
C VAL A 144 12.64 7.78 19.79
N LYS A 145 12.95 6.54 20.16
CA LYS A 145 12.26 5.91 21.28
C LYS A 145 12.70 6.66 22.53
N SER A 146 11.78 7.33 23.19
CA SER A 146 12.03 7.83 24.54
C SER A 146 12.23 6.62 25.45
N ASP A 147 13.34 6.62 26.19
CA ASP A 147 13.62 5.67 27.27
C ASP A 147 12.55 5.72 28.37
#